data_AF-A0A7W0WAS8-F1
#
_entry.id   AF-A0A7W0WAS8-F1
#
_cell.length_a   1.000
_cell.length_b   1.000
_cell.length_c   1.000
_cell.angle_alpha   90.00
_cell.angle_beta   90.00
_cell.angle_gamma   90.00
#
_symmetry.space_group_name_H-M   'P 1'
#
loop_
_entity.id
_entity.type
_entity.pdbx_description
1 polymer ?
#
loop_
_entity_poly.entity_id
_entity_poly.type
_entity_poly.pdbx_seq_one_letter_code
_entity_poly.pdbx_strand_id
1 'polypeptide(L)'
;MLCERARSWAALAPDGELSELEQKLLDAHLARCAACSRFSVHVAAVTAGLRDAPLQPLPWPVSIPTRRSQPVYARVRTVGAAAAVALMALGIASRAPLSAGDQESFQPARVVDFSGGDEAEQRALRNLRREAIVAASAARNRPARHFGNQPT
;
A
#
# COMPACT_ATOMS: atom_id res chain seq x y z
N MET A 1 19.92 24.31 -12.07
CA MET A 1 19.67 22.86 -12.17
C MET A 1 20.57 22.02 -11.25
N LEU A 2 21.92 22.07 -11.37
CA LEU A 2 22.80 21.21 -10.56
C LEU A 2 22.74 21.50 -9.05
N CYS A 3 22.73 22.77 -8.65
CA CYS A 3 22.59 23.16 -7.23
C CYS A 3 21.23 22.76 -6.64
N GLU A 4 20.17 22.81 -7.45
CA GLU A 4 18.82 22.42 -7.00
C GLU A 4 18.78 20.93 -6.68
N ARG A 5 19.34 20.10 -7.57
CA ARG A 5 19.52 18.66 -7.34
C ARG A 5 20.38 18.38 -6.11
N ALA A 6 21.47 19.13 -5.93
CA ALA A 6 22.33 18.97 -4.76
C ALA A 6 21.60 19.32 -3.45
N ARG A 7 20.74 20.34 -3.46
CA ARG A 7 19.91 20.69 -2.30
C ARG A 7 18.86 19.63 -2.00
N SER A 8 18.21 19.05 -3.02
CA SER A 8 17.27 17.95 -2.80
C SER A 8 17.98 16.73 -2.20
N TRP A 9 19.17 16.37 -2.69
CA TRP A 9 19.94 15.27 -2.08
C TRP A 9 20.40 15.60 -0.66
N ALA A 10 20.87 16.83 -0.41
CA ALA A 10 21.27 17.26 0.92
C ALA A 10 20.12 17.25 1.94
N ALA A 11 18.86 17.39 1.50
CA ALA A 11 17.69 17.24 2.35
C ALA A 11 17.36 15.78 2.70
N LEU A 12 17.66 14.84 1.80
CA LEU A 12 17.45 13.40 2.01
C LEU A 12 18.59 12.73 2.78
N ALA A 13 19.81 13.27 2.71
CA ALA A 13 21.00 12.69 3.33
C ALA A 13 20.84 12.39 4.84
N PRO A 14 20.24 13.26 5.68
CA PRO A 14 20.06 12.98 7.10
C PRO A 14 19.14 11.80 7.40
N ASP A 15 18.27 11.43 6.45
CA ASP A 15 17.36 10.30 6.56
C ASP A 15 17.99 8.98 6.07
N GLY A 16 19.20 9.04 5.48
CA GLY A 16 19.87 7.86 4.94
C GLY A 16 19.27 7.36 3.62
N GLU A 17 18.50 8.21 2.92
CA GLU A 17 17.72 7.86 1.73
C GLU A 17 18.52 8.00 0.41
N LEU A 18 19.81 8.35 0.47
CA LEU A 18 20.64 8.47 -0.73
C LEU A 18 21.26 7.13 -1.12
N SER A 19 21.19 6.81 -2.41
CA SER A 19 22.01 5.74 -2.98
C SER A 19 23.50 6.12 -2.96
N GLU A 20 24.40 5.13 -3.08
CA GLU A 20 25.85 5.39 -3.10
C GLU A 20 26.28 6.36 -4.21
N LEU A 21 25.69 6.23 -5.41
CA LEU A 21 25.97 7.12 -6.53
C LEU A 21 25.56 8.56 -6.20
N GLU A 22 24.38 8.76 -5.64
CA GLU A 22 23.87 10.08 -5.27
C GLU A 22 24.72 10.71 -4.17
N GLN A 23 25.14 9.93 -3.18
CA GLN A 23 26.07 10.37 -2.15
C GLN A 23 27.37 10.89 -2.79
N LYS A 24 27.99 10.13 -3.69
CA LYS A 24 29.23 10.55 -4.37
C LYS A 24 29.05 11.79 -5.24
N LEU A 25 27.92 11.90 -5.94
CA LEU A 25 27.60 13.08 -6.75
C LEU A 25 27.37 14.32 -5.89
N LEU A 26 26.69 14.15 -4.74
CA LEU A 26 26.50 15.20 -3.76
C LEU A 26 27.87 15.65 -3.21
N ASP A 27 28.69 14.74 -2.70
CA ASP A 27 30.02 15.03 -2.15
C ASP A 27 30.89 15.82 -3.16
N ALA A 28 30.91 15.38 -4.42
CA ALA A 28 31.63 16.07 -5.48
C ALA A 28 31.09 17.48 -5.75
N HIS A 29 29.78 17.70 -5.60
CA HIS A 29 29.20 19.04 -5.72
C HIS A 29 29.52 19.93 -4.52
N LEU A 30 29.42 19.40 -3.30
CA LEU A 30 29.72 20.15 -2.07
C LEU A 30 31.18 20.62 -2.02
N ALA A 31 32.11 19.82 -2.55
CA ALA A 31 33.52 20.21 -2.68
C ALA A 31 33.75 21.45 -3.58
N ARG A 32 32.82 21.75 -4.50
CA ARG A 32 32.95 22.83 -5.49
C ARG A 32 32.04 24.02 -5.22
N CYS A 33 30.95 23.83 -4.47
CA CYS A 33 29.96 24.87 -4.22
C CYS A 33 29.80 25.17 -2.73
N ALA A 34 30.40 26.28 -2.27
CA ALA A 34 30.34 26.72 -0.87
C ALA A 34 28.90 26.98 -0.38
N ALA A 35 28.00 27.46 -1.25
CA ALA A 35 26.61 27.69 -0.89
C ALA A 35 25.87 26.38 -0.57
N CYS A 36 26.08 25.34 -1.38
CA CYS A 36 25.48 24.02 -1.13
C CYS A 36 26.12 23.32 0.07
N SER A 37 27.42 23.49 0.30
CA SER A 37 28.10 22.99 1.51
C SER A 37 27.53 23.61 2.80
N ARG A 38 27.31 24.93 2.82
CA ARG A 38 26.65 25.59 3.96
C ARG A 38 25.22 25.09 4.16
N PHE A 39 24.49 24.92 3.06
CA PHE A 39 23.13 24.39 3.10
C PHE A 39 23.08 22.97 3.68
N SER A 40 23.95 22.05 3.24
CA SER A 40 23.96 20.67 3.72
C SER A 40 24.27 20.59 5.22
N VAL A 41 25.23 21.39 5.69
CA VAL A 41 25.53 21.50 7.14
C VAL A 41 24.34 22.06 7.91
N HIS A 42 23.68 23.10 7.40
CA HIS A 42 22.53 23.70 8.06
C HIS A 42 21.36 22.72 8.19
N VAL A 43 21.02 22.02 7.10
CA VAL A 43 19.93 21.03 7.10
C VAL A 43 20.24 19.89 8.07
N ALA A 44 21.47 19.36 8.04
CA ALA A 44 21.88 18.32 8.98
C ALA A 44 21.76 18.77 10.44
N ALA A 45 22.16 20.01 10.75
CA ALA A 45 22.06 20.56 12.10
C ALA A 45 20.61 20.76 12.55
N VAL A 46 19.73 21.27 11.68
CA VAL A 46 18.30 21.42 11.98
C VAL A 46 17.65 20.05 12.22
N THR A 47 17.92 19.08 11.36
CA THR A 47 17.37 17.72 11.50
C THR A 47 17.86 17.05 12.79
N ALA A 48 19.14 17.18 13.13
CA ALA A 48 19.68 16.67 14.40
C ALA A 48 18.99 17.36 15.60
N GLY A 49 18.87 18.69 15.59
CA GLY A 49 18.21 19.44 16.65
C GLY A 49 16.75 19.04 16.85
N LEU A 50 16.01 18.76 15.77
CA LEU A 50 14.63 18.28 15.86
C LEU A 50 14.52 16.86 16.41
N ARG A 51 15.48 15.98 16.08
CA ARG A 51 15.48 14.58 16.54
C ARG A 51 15.93 14.45 18.00
N ASP A 52 16.85 15.30 18.43
CA ASP A 52 17.35 15.32 19.82
C ASP A 52 16.42 16.09 20.77
N ALA A 53 15.50 16.89 20.24
CA ALA A 53 14.53 17.62 21.04
C ALA A 53 13.63 16.65 21.84
N PRO A 54 13.35 16.94 23.12
CA PRO A 54 12.43 16.14 23.90
C PRO A 54 11.03 16.18 23.27
N LEU A 55 10.37 15.02 23.22
CA LEU A 55 9.01 14.92 22.72
C LEU A 55 8.07 15.80 23.54
N GLN A 56 7.40 16.74 22.87
CA GLN A 56 6.44 17.60 23.53
C GLN A 56 5.13 16.83 23.78
N PRO A 57 4.60 16.81 25.02
CA PRO A 57 3.34 16.16 25.30
C PRO A 57 2.20 16.86 24.56
N LEU A 58 1.34 16.08 23.91
CA LEU A 58 0.14 16.61 23.29
C LEU A 58 -0.93 16.86 24.37
N PRO A 59 -1.63 18.01 24.34
CA PRO A 59 -2.68 18.30 25.32
C PRO A 59 -3.96 17.47 25.10
N TRP A 60 -4.10 16.83 23.94
CA TRP A 60 -5.22 15.96 23.62
C TRP A 60 -4.74 14.65 22.98
N PRO A 61 -5.46 13.54 23.18
CA PRO A 61 -5.14 12.28 22.53
C PRO A 61 -5.37 12.37 21.02
N VAL A 62 -4.39 11.91 20.22
CA VAL A 62 -4.57 11.71 18.78
C VAL A 62 -5.14 10.32 18.56
N SER A 63 -6.38 10.24 18.11
CA SER A 63 -6.98 8.97 17.70
C SER A 63 -6.62 8.66 16.25
N ILE A 64 -5.78 7.65 16.03
CA ILE A 64 -5.58 7.08 14.70
C ILE A 64 -6.77 6.14 14.44
N PRO A 65 -7.56 6.34 13.37
CA PRO A 65 -8.65 5.42 13.05
C PRO A 65 -8.07 4.05 12.71
N THR A 66 -8.06 3.14 13.68
CA THR A 66 -7.73 1.74 13.40
C THR A 66 -8.84 1.18 12.52
N ARG A 67 -8.53 0.81 11.28
CA ARG A 67 -9.44 0.03 10.44
C ARG A 67 -9.60 -1.32 11.13
N ARG A 68 -10.56 -1.44 12.07
CA ARG A 68 -10.99 -2.72 12.63
C ARG A 68 -11.39 -3.56 11.43
N SER A 69 -10.55 -4.52 11.06
CA SER A 69 -10.90 -5.59 10.16
C SER A 69 -12.00 -6.38 10.86
N GLN A 70 -13.25 -5.95 10.69
CA GLN A 70 -14.42 -6.75 11.04
C GLN A 70 -14.21 -8.10 10.33
N PRO A 71 -14.10 -9.23 11.07
CA PRO A 71 -13.92 -10.51 10.44
C PRO A 71 -15.10 -10.73 9.51
N VAL A 72 -14.82 -10.97 8.22
CA VAL A 72 -15.81 -11.15 7.15
C VAL A 72 -16.88 -12.19 7.54
N TYR A 73 -16.51 -13.15 8.39
CA TYR A 73 -17.39 -14.17 8.97
C TYR A 73 -18.57 -13.64 9.80
N ALA A 74 -18.51 -12.42 10.33
CA ALA A 74 -19.62 -11.83 11.11
C ALA A 74 -20.83 -11.48 10.22
N ARG A 75 -20.62 -11.23 8.91
CA ARG A 75 -21.69 -10.84 7.97
C ARG A 75 -22.38 -12.02 7.27
N VAL A 76 -21.79 -13.22 7.30
CA VAL A 76 -22.32 -14.36 6.54
C VAL A 76 -23.46 -15.09 7.28
N ARG A 77 -23.60 -14.89 8.59
CA ARG A 77 -24.57 -15.65 9.41
C ARG A 77 -26.04 -15.34 9.14
N THR A 78 -26.38 -14.16 8.60
CA THR A 78 -27.80 -13.74 8.51
C THR A 78 -28.43 -13.90 7.13
N VAL A 79 -27.65 -14.11 6.07
CA VAL A 79 -28.18 -14.16 4.68
C VAL A 79 -28.20 -15.57 4.09
N GLY A 80 -27.40 -16.51 4.62
CA GLY A 80 -27.26 -17.86 4.05
C GLY A 80 -28.49 -18.77 4.16
N ALA A 81 -29.37 -18.56 5.14
CA ALA A 81 -30.49 -19.48 5.38
C ALA A 81 -31.68 -19.28 4.42
N ALA A 82 -31.93 -18.06 3.93
CA ALA A 82 -33.11 -17.76 3.11
C ALA A 82 -32.87 -17.96 1.60
N ALA A 83 -31.63 -17.75 1.12
CA ALA A 83 -31.33 -17.80 -0.32
C ALA A 83 -31.33 -19.23 -0.89
N ALA A 84 -30.99 -20.25 -0.10
CA ALA A 84 -30.93 -21.63 -0.57
C ALA A 84 -32.31 -22.20 -0.97
N VAL A 85 -33.38 -21.74 -0.32
CA VAL A 85 -34.75 -22.22 -0.59
C VAL A 85 -35.35 -21.53 -1.83
N ALA A 86 -35.05 -20.25 -2.06
CA ALA A 86 -35.55 -19.51 -3.21
C ALA A 86 -34.91 -19.96 -4.53
N LEU A 87 -33.61 -20.28 -4.54
CA LEU A 87 -32.88 -20.67 -5.76
C LEU A 87 -33.33 -22.01 -6.36
N MET A 88 -33.81 -22.95 -5.52
CA MET A 88 -34.37 -24.22 -5.99
C MET A 88 -35.70 -24.05 -6.74
N ALA A 89 -36.49 -23.03 -6.39
CA ALA A 89 -37.78 -22.77 -7.03
C ALA A 89 -37.66 -22.00 -8.36
N LEU A 90 -36.63 -21.15 -8.51
CA LEU A 90 -36.42 -20.34 -9.72
C LEU A 90 -35.70 -21.08 -10.87
N GLY A 91 -34.89 -22.10 -10.57
CA GLY A 91 -34.08 -22.81 -11.57
C GLY A 91 -34.87 -23.60 -12.62
N ILE A 92 -36.14 -23.94 -12.36
CA ILE A 92 -36.99 -24.71 -13.28
C ILE A 92 -37.74 -23.78 -14.27
N ALA A 93 -37.80 -22.47 -14.03
CA ALA A 93 -38.75 -21.59 -14.72
C ALA A 93 -38.16 -20.63 -15.77
N SER A 94 -36.87 -20.25 -15.76
CA SER A 94 -36.42 -19.10 -16.56
C SER A 94 -35.49 -19.46 -17.73
N ARG A 95 -36.03 -20.17 -18.73
CA ARG A 95 -35.48 -20.15 -20.08
C ARG A 95 -36.01 -18.91 -20.80
N ALA A 96 -35.44 -17.73 -20.55
CA ALA A 96 -35.64 -16.51 -21.35
C ALA A 96 -34.52 -15.48 -21.10
N PRO A 97 -34.03 -14.75 -22.12
CA PRO A 97 -32.98 -13.74 -21.97
C PRO A 97 -33.62 -12.37 -21.73
N LEU A 98 -33.18 -11.61 -20.72
CA LEU A 98 -33.53 -10.20 -20.66
C LEU A 98 -32.35 -9.31 -20.30
N SER A 99 -32.36 -8.23 -21.07
CA SER A 99 -31.38 -7.18 -21.31
C SER A 99 -31.15 -6.27 -20.11
N ALA A 100 -30.05 -5.54 -20.25
CA ALA A 100 -29.53 -4.49 -19.37
C ALA A 100 -30.52 -3.36 -19.10
N GLY A 101 -30.40 -2.76 -17.92
CA GLY A 101 -30.98 -1.46 -17.60
C GLY A 101 -30.47 -0.96 -16.24
N ASP A 102 -29.74 0.16 -16.29
CA ASP A 102 -29.42 1.07 -15.19
C ASP A 102 -28.55 0.62 -14.01
N GLN A 103 -27.25 0.92 -14.14
CA GLN A 103 -26.52 1.57 -13.06
C GLN A 103 -25.69 2.73 -13.61
N GLU A 104 -26.24 3.94 -13.49
CA GLU A 104 -25.48 5.18 -13.60
C GLU A 104 -24.29 5.16 -12.63
N SER A 105 -23.10 5.32 -13.18
CA SER A 105 -21.83 5.34 -12.47
C SER A 105 -21.43 6.76 -12.08
N PHE A 106 -21.47 7.06 -10.78
CA PHE A 106 -20.76 8.21 -10.21
C PHE A 106 -19.25 8.00 -10.40
N GLN A 107 -18.60 8.90 -11.16
CA GLN A 107 -17.15 8.89 -11.35
C GLN A 107 -16.46 9.88 -10.39
N PRO A 108 -15.75 9.43 -9.34
CA PRO A 108 -14.88 10.31 -8.57
C PRO A 108 -13.62 10.67 -9.39
N ALA A 109 -13.12 11.89 -9.16
CA ALA A 109 -12.04 12.50 -9.93
C ALA A 109 -10.75 11.66 -10.00
N ARG A 110 -10.14 11.65 -11.19
CA ARG A 110 -8.91 10.94 -11.54
C ARG A 110 -7.71 11.55 -10.84
N VAL A 111 -7.10 10.82 -9.90
CA VAL A 111 -5.78 11.14 -9.35
C VAL A 111 -4.73 10.80 -10.41
N VAL A 112 -3.94 11.78 -10.83
CA VAL A 112 -2.82 11.59 -11.76
C VAL A 112 -1.57 11.33 -10.92
N ASP A 113 -0.93 10.18 -11.11
CA ASP A 113 0.31 9.78 -10.43
C ASP A 113 1.53 10.26 -11.24
N PHE A 114 2.49 10.89 -10.56
CA PHE A 114 3.75 11.42 -11.12
C PHE A 114 4.91 10.42 -11.06
N SER A 115 4.64 9.16 -10.68
CA SER A 115 5.63 8.08 -10.70
C SER A 115 5.78 7.59 -12.13
N GLY A 116 6.73 8.17 -12.88
CA GLY A 116 7.02 7.87 -14.29
C GLY A 116 7.55 6.45 -14.55
N GLY A 117 6.73 5.43 -14.27
CA GLY A 117 6.87 4.07 -14.76
C GLY A 117 5.73 3.73 -15.72
N ASP A 118 5.95 2.82 -16.65
CA ASP A 118 4.91 2.34 -17.57
C ASP A 118 3.73 1.79 -16.75
N GLU A 119 2.50 2.24 -17.04
CA GLU A 119 1.30 1.73 -16.38
C GLU A 119 1.18 0.20 -16.49
N ALA A 120 1.69 -0.38 -17.58
CA ALA A 120 1.72 -1.82 -17.78
C ALA A 120 2.67 -2.51 -16.79
N GLU A 121 3.84 -1.93 -16.55
CA GLU A 121 4.83 -2.42 -15.58
C GLU A 121 4.27 -2.35 -14.15
N GLN A 122 3.64 -1.23 -13.78
CA GLN A 122 3.01 -1.08 -12.47
C GLN A 122 1.89 -2.11 -12.24
N ARG A 123 1.08 -2.38 -13.28
CA ARG A 123 0.04 -3.43 -13.22
C ARG A 123 0.66 -4.81 -13.08
N ALA A 124 1.75 -5.11 -13.80
CA ALA A 124 2.45 -6.38 -13.71
C ALA A 124 3.02 -6.62 -12.29
N LEU A 125 3.68 -5.62 -11.70
CA LEU A 125 4.22 -5.70 -10.34
C LEU A 125 3.12 -5.91 -9.29
N ARG A 126 1.98 -5.22 -9.44
CA ARG A 126 0.82 -5.40 -8.55
C ARG A 126 0.24 -6.81 -8.65
N ASN A 127 0.15 -7.37 -9.86
CA ASN A 127 -0.36 -8.72 -10.08
C ASN A 127 0.57 -9.77 -9.46
N LEU A 128 1.88 -9.67 -9.70
CA LEU A 128 2.88 -10.57 -9.10
C LEU A 128 2.84 -10.54 -7.56
N ARG A 129 2.74 -9.34 -6.96
CA ARG A 129 2.63 -9.20 -5.50
C ARG A 129 1.34 -9.83 -4.97
N ARG A 130 0.23 -9.66 -5.69
CA ARG A 130 -1.06 -10.23 -5.31
C ARG A 130 -1.01 -11.76 -5.34
N GLU A 131 -0.42 -12.33 -6.39
CA GLU A 131 -0.26 -13.78 -6.53
C GLU A 131 0.64 -14.36 -5.42
N ALA A 132 1.74 -13.70 -5.10
CA ALA A 132 2.63 -14.10 -4.01
C ALA A 132 1.90 -14.12 -2.64
N ILE A 133 1.07 -13.10 -2.36
CA ILE A 133 0.28 -13.02 -1.14
C ILE A 133 -0.76 -14.15 -1.10
N VAL A 134 -1.45 -14.41 -2.22
CA VAL A 134 -2.44 -15.49 -2.33
C VAL A 134 -1.77 -16.84 -2.10
N ALA A 135 -0.64 -17.11 -2.75
CA ALA A 135 0.13 -18.34 -2.58
C ALA A 135 0.59 -18.54 -1.12
N ALA A 136 1.13 -17.48 -0.48
CA ALA A 136 1.55 -17.53 0.91
C ALA A 136 0.37 -17.73 1.89
N SER A 137 -0.82 -17.21 1.56
CA SER A 137 -2.03 -17.44 2.36
C SER A 137 -2.56 -18.88 2.22
N ALA A 138 -2.53 -19.42 0.99
CA ALA A 138 -2.95 -20.79 0.71
C ALA A 138 -2.02 -21.83 1.35
N ALA A 139 -0.70 -21.57 1.35
CA ALA A 139 0.28 -22.41 2.02
C ALA A 139 0.05 -22.47 3.54
N ARG A 140 -0.26 -21.32 4.16
CA ARG A 140 -0.56 -21.23 5.61
C ARG A 140 -1.86 -21.93 6.01
N ASN A 141 -2.87 -21.90 5.14
CA ASN A 141 -4.19 -22.46 5.42
C ASN A 141 -4.40 -23.90 4.91
N ARG A 142 -3.33 -24.61 4.51
CA ARG A 142 -3.47 -25.99 4.01
C ARG A 142 -3.77 -26.95 5.18
N PRO A 143 -4.95 -27.60 5.24
CA PRO A 143 -5.27 -28.52 6.33
C PRO A 143 -4.39 -29.78 6.27
N ALA A 144 -4.00 -30.30 7.44
CA ALA A 144 -3.28 -31.56 7.54
C ALA A 144 -4.14 -32.69 6.92
N ARG A 145 -3.55 -33.47 6.01
CA ARG A 145 -4.22 -34.61 5.40
C ARG A 145 -4.55 -35.64 6.49
N HIS A 146 -5.83 -35.80 6.80
CA HIS A 146 -6.31 -36.84 7.71
C HIS A 146 -6.19 -38.19 6.98
N PHE A 147 -5.16 -38.97 7.33
CA PHE A 147 -5.06 -40.36 6.90
C PHE A 147 -6.11 -41.16 7.69
N GLY A 148 -7.10 -41.68 6.97
CA GLY A 148 -8.21 -42.42 7.56
C GLY A 148 -7.77 -43.75 8.18
N ASN A 149 -8.31 -44.05 9.36
CA ASN A 149 -8.25 -45.37 9.96
C ASN A 149 -9.16 -46.33 9.16
N GLN A 150 -8.61 -47.46 8.71
CA GLN A 150 -9.39 -48.61 8.24
C GLN A 150 -9.94 -49.38 9.47
N PRO A 151 -11.21 -49.81 9.46
CA PRO A 151 -11.74 -50.83 10.37
C PRO A 151 -11.37 -52.22 9.81
N THR A 152 -11.20 -53.32 10.54
CA THR A 152 -11.51 -53.78 11.90
C THR A 152 -10.42 -54.74 12.36
#